data_AF-A0AAD6EF51-F1
#
_entry.id   AF-A0AAD6EF51-F1
#
_cell.length_a   1.000
_cell.length_b   1.000
_cell.length_c   1.000
_cell.angle_alpha   90.00
_cell.angle_beta   90.00
_cell.angle_gamma   90.00
#
_symmetry.space_group_name_H-M   'P 1'
#
loop_
_entity.id
_entity.type
_entity.pdbx_description
1 polymer ?
#
loop_
_entity_poly.entity_id
_entity_poly.type
_entity_poly.pdbx_seq_one_letter_code
_entity_poly.pdbx_strand_id
1 'polypeptide(L)'
;MPSTRLAQVPQQVLDLSGNLEELVFTKTAIGIYDRTMLAINNSTTTPAQLNLHRGSWLQAKSKVASLHRSIVADFNRLPRHMKRTFVRANRSTLCEHGFRPSTDNLEITRPGSRRVVIVL
;
A
#
# COMPACT_ATOMS: atom_id res chain seq x y z
N MET A 1 16.01 39.77 -3.50
CA MET A 1 14.98 39.00 -2.76
C MET A 1 15.11 37.54 -3.14
N PRO A 2 15.37 36.60 -2.22
CA PRO A 2 15.44 35.19 -2.58
C PRO A 2 14.01 34.68 -2.80
N SER A 3 13.73 34.22 -4.02
CA SER A 3 12.47 33.59 -4.39
C SER A 3 12.31 32.30 -3.59
N THR A 4 11.30 32.25 -2.73
CA THR A 4 10.85 31.04 -2.03
C THR A 4 10.33 30.07 -3.10
N ARG A 5 11.23 29.29 -3.71
CA ARG A 5 10.82 28.09 -4.44
C ARG A 5 10.22 27.14 -3.42
N LEU A 6 8.91 27.24 -3.21
CA LEU A 6 8.13 26.13 -2.68
C LEU A 6 8.48 24.94 -3.59
N ALA A 7 9.25 24.00 -3.05
CA ALA A 7 9.64 22.80 -3.78
C ALA A 7 8.35 22.06 -4.14
N GLN A 8 7.86 22.28 -5.36
CA GLN A 8 6.63 21.68 -5.84
C GLN A 8 6.87 20.18 -5.92
N VAL A 9 6.30 19.43 -4.98
CA VAL A 9 6.35 17.98 -4.98
C VAL A 9 5.62 17.52 -6.25
N PRO A 10 6.28 16.79 -7.16
CA PRO A 10 5.63 16.36 -8.38
C PRO A 10 4.42 15.47 -8.10
N GLN A 11 3.36 15.67 -8.88
CA GLN A 11 2.07 14.99 -8.71
C GLN A 11 2.22 13.47 -8.57
N GLN A 12 3.12 12.86 -9.35
CA GLN A 12 3.40 11.43 -9.29
C GLN A 12 3.84 10.93 -7.90
N VAL A 13 4.57 11.75 -7.14
CA VAL A 13 4.97 11.39 -5.76
C VAL A 13 3.82 11.60 -4.78
N LEU A 14 2.97 12.60 -5.00
CA LEU A 14 1.76 12.79 -4.21
C LEU A 14 0.80 11.61 -4.41
N ASP A 15 0.53 11.22 -5.66
CA ASP A 15 -0.33 10.10 -6.01
C ASP A 15 0.22 8.79 -5.42
N LEU A 16 1.53 8.55 -5.51
CA LEU A 16 2.18 7.38 -4.91
C LEU A 16 2.05 7.36 -3.38
N SER A 17 2.18 8.52 -2.74
CA SER A 17 2.04 8.65 -1.28
C SER A 17 0.59 8.41 -0.86
N GLY A 18 -0.38 8.94 -1.62
CA GLY A 18 -1.80 8.69 -1.41
C GLY A 18 -2.16 7.21 -1.56
N ASN A 19 -1.61 6.52 -2.57
CA ASN A 19 -1.79 5.08 -2.73
C ASN A 19 -1.23 4.28 -1.54
N LEU A 20 -0.09 4.70 -0.98
CA LEU A 20 0.50 4.06 0.20
C LEU A 20 -0.37 4.28 1.45
N GLU A 21 -0.90 5.49 1.64
CA GLU A 21 -1.82 5.80 2.73
C GLU A 21 -3.13 5.00 2.61
N GLU A 22 -3.69 4.92 1.40
CA GLU A 22 -4.89 4.14 1.14
C GLU A 22 -4.66 2.64 1.42
N LEU A 23 -3.47 2.12 1.11
CA LEU A 23 -3.08 0.75 1.46
C LEU A 23 -3.07 0.53 2.97
N VAL A 24 -2.47 1.45 3.73
CA VAL A 24 -2.41 1.42 5.19
C VAL A 24 -3.84 1.39 5.75
N PHE A 25 -4.67 2.34 5.33
CA PHE A 25 -6.04 2.47 5.77
C PHE A 25 -6.85 1.20 5.48
N THR A 26 -6.79 0.71 4.24
CA THR A 26 -7.55 -0.48 3.82
C THR A 26 -7.11 -1.72 4.59
N LYS A 27 -5.80 -1.91 4.82
CA LYS A 27 -5.28 -3.03 5.62
C LYS A 27 -5.74 -2.96 7.08
N THR A 28 -5.74 -1.77 7.68
CA THR A 28 -6.22 -1.56 9.04
C THR A 28 -7.73 -1.88 9.14
N ALA A 29 -8.53 -1.41 8.19
CA ALA A 29 -9.96 -1.70 8.13
C ALA A 29 -10.24 -3.22 8.01
N ILE A 30 -9.50 -3.93 7.17
CA ILE A 30 -9.58 -5.40 7.06
C ILE A 30 -9.21 -6.06 8.40
N GLY A 31 -8.13 -5.62 9.05
CA GLY A 31 -7.71 -6.19 10.34
C GLY A 31 -8.72 -5.98 11.46
N ILE A 32 -9.39 -4.82 11.50
CA ILE A 32 -10.50 -4.57 12.43
C ILE A 32 -11.66 -5.50 12.10
N TYR A 33 -12.05 -5.60 10.83
CA TYR A 33 -13.14 -6.46 10.38
C TYR A 33 -12.89 -7.93 10.74
N ASP A 34 -11.67 -8.44 10.49
CA ASP A 34 -11.30 -9.83 10.81
C ASP A 34 -11.46 -10.13 12.31
N ARG A 35 -11.19 -9.14 13.18
CA ARG A 35 -11.40 -9.27 14.64
C ARG A 35 -12.86 -9.20 15.05
N THR A 36 -13.66 -8.36 14.39
CA THR A 36 -15.07 -8.14 14.76
C THR A 36 -16.04 -9.12 14.10
N MET A 37 -15.60 -9.87 13.09
CA MET A 37 -16.46 -10.80 12.33
C MET A 37 -17.11 -11.89 13.21
N LEU A 38 -16.42 -12.33 14.26
CA LEU A 38 -16.99 -13.27 15.25
C LEU A 38 -18.19 -12.67 16.00
N ALA A 39 -18.14 -11.37 16.33
CA ALA A 39 -19.26 -10.68 16.97
C ALA A 39 -20.44 -10.48 16.01
N ILE A 40 -20.15 -10.21 14.73
CA ILE A 40 -21.17 -10.03 13.68
C ILE A 40 -21.90 -11.34 13.36
N ASN A 41 -21.19 -12.48 13.36
CA ASN A 41 -21.81 -13.79 13.15
C ASN A 41 -22.70 -14.21 14.34
N ASN A 42 -22.43 -13.70 15.55
CA ASN A 42 -23.17 -14.03 16.77
C ASN A 42 -24.31 -13.04 17.08
N SER A 43 -24.42 -11.94 16.35
CA SER A 43 -25.54 -11.00 16.46
C SER A 43 -26.70 -11.42 15.55
N THR A 44 -27.89 -10.83 15.75
CA THR A 44 -29.11 -11.04 14.93
C THR A 44 -29.00 -10.44 13.52
N THR A 45 -27.86 -10.63 12.85
CA THR A 45 -27.57 -10.15 11.51
C THR A 45 -28.27 -11.05 10.49
N THR A 46 -29.04 -10.47 9.58
CA THR A 46 -29.74 -11.25 8.55
C THR A 46 -28.74 -11.87 7.55
N PRO A 47 -29.08 -12.97 6.87
CA PRO A 47 -28.22 -13.55 5.84
C PRO A 47 -27.81 -12.56 4.73
N ALA A 48 -28.70 -11.65 4.35
CA ALA A 48 -28.41 -10.62 3.34
C ALA A 48 -27.32 -9.64 3.81
N GLN A 49 -27.41 -9.18 5.07
CA GLN A 49 -26.39 -8.31 5.66
C GLN A 49 -25.05 -9.04 5.79
N LEU A 50 -25.04 -10.30 6.22
CA LEU A 50 -23.81 -11.11 6.28
C LEU A 50 -23.15 -11.25 4.91
N ASN A 51 -23.93 -11.47 3.85
CA ASN A 51 -23.41 -11.56 2.49
C ASN A 51 -22.84 -10.23 2.00
N LEU A 52 -23.49 -9.11 2.32
CA LEU A 52 -22.97 -7.77 2.02
C LEU A 52 -21.62 -7.53 2.70
N HIS A 53 -21.52 -7.83 4.00
CA HIS A 53 -20.27 -7.68 4.76
C HIS A 53 -19.14 -8.53 4.18
N ARG A 54 -19.41 -9.80 3.86
CA ARG A 54 -18.45 -10.69 3.19
C ARG A 54 -18.02 -10.15 1.83
N GLY A 55 -18.95 -9.65 1.03
CA GLY A 55 -18.67 -9.03 -0.28
C GLY A 55 -17.75 -7.83 -0.17
N SER A 56 -18.07 -6.88 0.72
CA SER A 56 -17.24 -5.70 0.98
C SER A 56 -15.83 -6.07 1.45
N TRP A 57 -15.71 -7.08 2.30
CA TRP A 57 -14.41 -7.57 2.78
C TRP A 57 -13.56 -8.19 1.66
N LEU A 58 -14.16 -9.02 0.80
CA LEU A 58 -13.46 -9.58 -0.37
C LEU A 58 -13.01 -8.47 -1.33
N GLN A 59 -13.85 -7.46 -1.55
CA GLN A 59 -13.51 -6.30 -2.36
C GLN A 59 -12.33 -5.51 -1.76
N ALA A 60 -12.33 -5.28 -0.44
CA ALA A 60 -11.21 -4.63 0.25
C ALA A 60 -9.90 -5.41 0.08
N LYS A 61 -9.95 -6.74 0.21
CA LYS A 61 -8.78 -7.61 -0.04
C LYS A 61 -8.27 -7.51 -1.48
N SER A 62 -9.18 -7.50 -2.45
CA SER A 62 -8.84 -7.29 -3.86
C SER A 62 -8.18 -5.92 -4.09
N LYS A 63 -8.70 -4.88 -3.43
CA LYS A 63 -8.15 -3.52 -3.48
C LYS A 63 -6.73 -3.46 -2.92
N VAL A 64 -6.44 -4.13 -1.80
CA VAL A 64 -5.07 -4.25 -1.26
C VAL A 64 -4.10 -4.82 -2.29
N ALA A 65 -4.49 -5.92 -2.96
CA ALA A 65 -3.66 -6.52 -4.00
C ALA A 65 -3.46 -5.59 -5.20
N SER A 66 -4.48 -4.81 -5.58
CA SER A 66 -4.38 -3.79 -6.62
C SER A 66 -3.39 -2.67 -6.23
N LEU A 67 -3.52 -2.13 -5.02
CA LEU A 67 -2.64 -1.09 -4.48
C LEU A 67 -1.19 -1.54 -4.41
N HIS A 68 -0.93 -2.79 -3.97
CA HIS A 68 0.43 -3.34 -4.02
C HIS A 68 1.04 -3.33 -5.42
N ARG A 69 0.24 -3.58 -6.46
CA ARG A 69 0.71 -3.55 -7.86
C ARG A 69 0.91 -2.12 -8.35
N SER A 70 -0.04 -1.22 -8.09
CA SER A 70 0.04 0.18 -8.55
C SER A 70 1.23 0.88 -7.91
N ILE A 71 1.44 0.73 -6.60
CA ILE A 71 2.56 1.35 -5.87
C ILE A 71 3.90 0.94 -6.50
N VAL A 72 4.11 -0.34 -6.81
CA VAL A 72 5.36 -0.80 -7.47
C VAL A 72 5.49 -0.20 -8.87
N ALA A 73 4.40 -0.20 -9.65
CA ALA A 73 4.42 0.32 -11.02
C ALA A 73 4.71 1.82 -11.07
N ASP A 74 4.03 2.61 -10.23
CA ASP A 74 4.18 4.06 -10.16
C ASP A 74 5.53 4.45 -9.56
N PHE A 75 5.98 3.74 -8.53
CA PHE A 75 7.33 3.90 -8.01
C PHE A 75 8.37 3.70 -9.12
N ASN A 76 8.22 2.67 -9.95
CA ASN A 76 9.18 2.37 -11.01
C ASN A 76 9.28 3.47 -12.07
N ARG A 77 8.21 4.26 -12.28
CA ARG A 77 8.17 5.42 -13.19
C ARG A 77 8.89 6.65 -12.65
N LEU A 78 9.15 6.71 -11.34
CA LEU A 78 9.80 7.86 -10.72
C LEU A 78 11.29 7.99 -11.13
N PRO A 79 11.79 9.23 -11.29
CA PRO A 79 13.22 9.50 -11.38
C PRO A 79 14.00 9.00 -10.14
N ARG A 80 15.26 8.63 -10.34
CA ARG A 80 16.13 8.03 -9.28
C ARG A 80 16.17 8.84 -7.98
N HIS A 81 16.27 10.16 -8.06
CA HIS A 81 16.33 11.01 -6.87
C HIS A 81 15.02 10.97 -6.07
N MET A 82 13.87 10.94 -6.76
CA MET A 82 12.55 10.87 -6.15
C MET A 82 12.29 9.51 -5.52
N LYS A 83 12.70 8.42 -6.17
CA LYS A 83 12.65 7.06 -5.62
C LYS A 83 13.32 7.01 -4.24
N ARG A 84 14.55 7.53 -4.16
CA ARG A 84 15.33 7.57 -2.91
C ARG A 84 14.62 8.38 -1.84
N THR A 85 14.13 9.58 -2.18
CA THR A 85 13.41 10.44 -1.23
C THR A 85 12.16 9.74 -0.71
N PHE A 86 11.35 9.17 -1.61
CA PHE A 86 10.13 8.45 -1.25
C PHE A 86 10.39 7.26 -0.33
N VAL A 87 11.36 6.40 -0.68
CA VAL A 87 11.72 5.23 0.14
C VAL A 87 12.26 5.65 1.50
N ARG A 88 13.11 6.69 1.57
CA ARG A 88 13.66 7.17 2.84
C ARG A 88 12.55 7.70 3.75
N ALA A 89 11.62 8.48 3.21
CA ALA A 89 10.50 9.02 3.97
C ALA A 89 9.52 7.95 4.47
N ASN A 90 9.31 6.88 3.69
CA ASN A 90 8.27 5.88 3.94
C ASN A 90 8.82 4.49 4.31
N ARG A 91 10.10 4.36 4.69
CA ARG A 91 10.77 3.06 4.81
C ARG A 91 10.06 2.11 5.78
N SER A 92 9.71 2.60 6.96
CA SER A 92 9.01 1.82 7.99
C SER A 92 7.67 1.31 7.46
N THR A 93 6.83 2.20 6.95
CA THR A 93 5.51 1.90 6.38
C THR A 93 5.58 0.90 5.23
N LEU A 94 6.56 1.06 4.33
CA LEU A 94 6.79 0.12 3.24
C LEU A 94 7.12 -1.28 3.76
N CYS A 95 8.06 -1.39 4.71
CA CYS A 95 8.45 -2.65 5.32
C CYS A 95 7.30 -3.32 6.08
N GLU A 96 6.58 -2.55 6.91
CA GLU A 96 5.42 -3.02 7.68
C GLU A 96 4.33 -3.59 6.78
N HIS A 97 4.12 -2.98 5.60
CA HIS A 97 3.12 -3.43 4.65
C HIS A 97 3.62 -4.41 3.59
N GLY A 98 4.81 -4.96 3.82
CA GLY A 98 5.36 -6.12 3.11
C GLY A 98 6.15 -5.80 1.85
N PHE A 99 6.38 -4.52 1.56
CA PHE A 99 7.34 -4.15 0.53
C PHE A 99 8.76 -4.38 1.02
N ARG A 100 9.68 -4.65 0.09
CA ARG A 100 11.11 -4.70 0.39
C ARG A 100 11.85 -3.68 -0.47
N PRO A 101 12.18 -2.51 0.09
CA PRO A 101 13.07 -1.58 -0.57
C PRO A 101 14.47 -2.18 -0.72
N SER A 102 15.11 -1.96 -1.87
CA SER A 102 16.51 -2.31 -2.08
C SER A 102 17.45 -1.49 -1.20
N THR A 103 18.70 -1.95 -1.04
CA THR A 103 19.73 -1.25 -0.27
C THR A 103 20.02 0.15 -0.81
N ASP A 104 19.98 0.32 -2.13
CA ASP A 104 20.18 1.60 -2.82
C ASP A 104 18.93 2.48 -2.92
N ASN A 105 17.77 1.98 -2.44
CA ASN A 105 16.47 2.64 -2.44
C ASN A 105 15.93 2.97 -3.84
N LEU A 106 16.35 2.22 -4.87
CA LEU A 106 15.92 2.42 -6.25
C LEU A 106 14.85 1.41 -6.70
N GLU A 107 14.58 0.39 -5.89
CA GLU A 107 13.58 -0.63 -6.17
C GLU A 107 12.75 -0.92 -4.91
N ILE A 108 11.49 -1.27 -5.11
CA ILE A 108 10.64 -1.89 -4.09
C ILE A 108 10.02 -3.14 -4.69
N THR A 109 10.08 -4.27 -3.97
CA THR A 109 9.39 -5.49 -4.40
C THR A 109 8.07 -5.65 -3.67
N ARG A 110 7.05 -6.15 -4.37
CA ARG A 110 5.74 -6.48 -3.74
C ARG A 110 5.88 -7.60 -2.70
N PRO A 111 4.98 -7.67 -1.71
CA PRO A 111 4.92 -8.80 -0.79
C PRO A 111 4.76 -10.13 -1.53
N GLY A 112 5.48 -11.17 -1.09
CA GLY A 112 5.42 -12.50 -1.70
C GLY A 112 6.17 -12.66 -3.03
N SER A 113 6.80 -11.60 -3.56
CA SER A 113 7.67 -11.71 -4.73
C SER A 113 9.02 -12.33 -4.33
N ARG A 114 9.21 -13.63 -4.58
CA ARG A 114 10.55 -14.21 -4.54
C ARG A 114 11.37 -13.57 -5.67
N ARG A 115 12.41 -12.79 -5.34
CA ARG A 115 13.46 -12.49 -6.31
C ARG A 115 14.11 -13.83 -6.67
N VAL A 116 13.96 -14.28 -7.91
CA VAL A 116 14.85 -15.31 -8.45
C VAL A 116 16.21 -14.64 -8.52
N VAL A 117 17.07 -14.94 -7.55
CA VAL A 117 18.48 -14.57 -7.62
C VAL A 117 19.07 -15.51 -8.67
N ILE A 118 19.22 -15.02 -9.90
CA ILE A 118 20.07 -15.71 -10.87
C ILE A 118 21.50 -15.43 -10.40
N VAL A 119 22.10 -16.42 -9.74
CA VAL A 119 23.55 -16.46 -9.56
C VAL A 119 24.11 -16.91 -10.91
N LEU A 120 24.74 -15.96 -11.62
CA LEU A 120 25.59 -16.25 -12.78
C LEU A 120 26.98 -16.65 -12.29
#